data_AF-A0AAU1FW24-F1
#
_entry.id   AF-A0AAU1FW24-F1
#
_cell.length_a   1.000
_cell.length_b   1.000
_cell.length_c   1.000
_cell.angle_alpha   90.00
_cell.angle_beta   90.00
_cell.angle_gamma   90.00
#
_symmetry.space_group_name_H-M   'P 1'
#
loop_
_entity.id
_entity.type
_entity.pdbx_description
1 polymer ?
#
loop_
_entity_poly.entity_id
_entity_poly.type
_entity_poly.pdbx_seq_one_letter_code
_entity_poly.pdbx_strand_id
1 'polypeptide(L)'
;MVARATGRTADAIAHAERGAAAAPPGLVRAQLHAWALLPSLAAGGRGDDAGHALTTALNELDSAAETEAPGRFGFDSAELALHQAEAYLVLSRASDARARAEASLSDCISGTPGWAAASLVLAQAEAPQRSAHTTCSNGSRPPGSVPPRAPGSRT
;
A
#
# COMPACT_ATOMS: atom_id res chain seq x y z
N MET A 1 -11.24 -0.74 -1.62
CA MET A 1 -10.71 0.39 -0.82
C MET A 1 -11.15 0.35 0.64
N VAL A 2 -12.44 0.35 0.98
CA VAL A 2 -12.91 0.30 2.38
C VAL A 2 -12.33 -0.88 3.17
N ALA A 3 -12.38 -2.10 2.62
CA ALA A 3 -11.81 -3.27 3.28
C ALA A 3 -10.33 -3.07 3.67
N ARG A 4 -9.50 -2.55 2.74
CA ARG A 4 -8.09 -2.21 2.96
C ARG A 4 -7.94 -1.18 4.08
N ALA A 5 -8.70 -0.07 4.02
CA ALA A 5 -8.65 0.98 5.02
C ALA A 5 -9.04 0.49 6.44
N THR A 6 -9.86 -0.57 6.52
CA THR A 6 -10.27 -1.20 7.79
C THR A 6 -9.38 -2.38 8.22
N GLY A 7 -8.22 -2.60 7.58
CA GLY A 7 -7.30 -3.70 7.90
C GLY A 7 -7.78 -5.09 7.47
N ARG A 8 -8.88 -5.20 6.71
CA ARG A 8 -9.40 -6.47 6.18
C ARG A 8 -8.74 -6.80 4.85
N THR A 9 -7.45 -7.08 4.91
CA THR A 9 -6.60 -7.26 3.72
C THR A 9 -7.06 -8.41 2.81
N ALA A 10 -7.45 -9.56 3.39
CA ALA A 10 -7.94 -10.70 2.62
C ALA A 10 -9.22 -10.35 1.82
N ASP A 11 -10.18 -9.69 2.46
CA ASP A 11 -11.40 -9.21 1.79
C ASP A 11 -11.05 -8.20 0.69
N ALA A 12 -10.12 -7.29 0.96
CA ALA A 12 -9.69 -6.28 0.00
C ALA A 12 -9.12 -6.90 -1.29
N ILE A 13 -8.27 -7.91 -1.14
CA ILE A 13 -7.71 -8.68 -2.27
C ILE A 13 -8.85 -9.37 -3.02
N ALA A 14 -9.71 -10.12 -2.32
CA ALA A 14 -10.78 -10.88 -2.96
C ALA A 14 -11.77 -9.98 -3.72
N HIS A 15 -12.09 -8.79 -3.19
CA HIS A 15 -12.92 -7.80 -3.89
C HIS A 15 -12.23 -7.26 -5.14
N ALA A 16 -10.92 -6.94 -5.05
CA ALA A 16 -10.16 -6.39 -6.15
C ALA A 16 -9.99 -7.41 -7.29
N GLU A 17 -9.68 -8.67 -6.98
CA GLU A 17 -9.57 -9.76 -7.95
C GLU A 17 -10.88 -9.99 -8.70
N ARG A 18 -12.02 -10.05 -7.98
CA ARG A 18 -13.34 -10.19 -8.63
C ARG A 18 -13.67 -9.00 -9.51
N GLY A 19 -13.35 -7.79 -9.07
CA GLY A 19 -13.53 -6.58 -9.86
C GLY A 19 -12.71 -6.63 -11.15
N ALA A 20 -11.41 -6.90 -11.04
CA ALA A 20 -10.50 -6.96 -12.18
C ALA A 20 -10.91 -8.03 -13.21
N ALA A 21 -11.33 -9.22 -12.73
CA ALA A 21 -11.81 -10.30 -13.59
C ALA A 21 -13.11 -9.97 -14.32
N ALA A 22 -13.99 -9.15 -13.73
CA ALA A 22 -15.24 -8.74 -14.34
C ALA A 22 -15.12 -7.51 -15.26
N ALA A 23 -14.01 -6.76 -15.17
CA ALA A 23 -13.82 -5.54 -15.94
C ALA A 23 -13.48 -5.83 -17.41
N PRO A 24 -13.98 -5.02 -18.36
CA PRO A 24 -13.51 -5.09 -19.74
C PRO A 24 -12.03 -4.71 -19.85
N PRO A 25 -11.30 -5.16 -20.90
CA PRO A 25 -9.92 -4.75 -21.13
C PRO A 25 -9.79 -3.22 -21.27
N GLY A 26 -8.59 -2.71 -21.02
CA GLY A 26 -8.25 -1.30 -21.07
C GLY A 26 -8.35 -0.62 -19.70
N LEU A 27 -8.67 0.67 -19.74
CA LEU A 27 -8.48 1.59 -18.62
C LEU A 27 -9.13 1.16 -17.30
N VAL A 28 -10.36 0.63 -17.34
CA VAL A 28 -11.07 0.21 -16.12
C VAL A 28 -10.34 -0.94 -15.44
N ARG A 29 -9.84 -1.90 -16.23
CA ARG A 29 -9.06 -3.02 -15.68
C ARG A 29 -7.71 -2.54 -15.18
N ALA A 30 -7.04 -1.65 -15.90
CA ALA A 30 -5.80 -1.02 -15.45
C ALA A 30 -5.95 -0.35 -14.06
N GLN A 31 -7.01 0.44 -13.88
CA GLN A 31 -7.36 1.08 -12.61
C GLN A 31 -7.61 0.06 -11.50
N LEU A 32 -8.35 -1.01 -11.76
CA LEU A 32 -8.61 -2.03 -10.74
C LEU A 32 -7.34 -2.75 -10.30
N HIS A 33 -6.42 -3.00 -11.23
CA HIS A 33 -5.11 -3.56 -10.89
C HIS A 33 -4.25 -2.57 -10.08
N ALA A 34 -4.15 -1.31 -10.50
CA ALA A 34 -3.28 -0.33 -9.86
C ALA A 34 -3.83 0.26 -8.55
N TRP A 35 -5.12 0.60 -8.48
CA TRP A 35 -5.72 1.29 -7.33
C TRP A 35 -6.20 0.35 -6.23
N ALA A 36 -6.71 -0.82 -6.63
CA ALA A 36 -7.34 -1.75 -5.71
C ALA A 36 -6.44 -2.94 -5.42
N LEU A 37 -6.01 -3.68 -6.44
CA LEU A 37 -5.33 -4.95 -6.25
C LEU A 37 -3.88 -4.78 -5.76
N LEU A 38 -3.07 -4.01 -6.47
CA LEU A 38 -1.67 -3.72 -6.15
C LEU A 38 -1.46 -3.30 -4.68
N PRO A 39 -2.10 -2.23 -4.16
CA PRO A 39 -1.91 -1.80 -2.79
C PRO A 39 -2.50 -2.77 -1.76
N SER A 40 -3.49 -3.59 -2.12
CA SER A 40 -4.03 -4.63 -1.23
C SER A 40 -3.07 -5.82 -1.12
N LEU A 41 -2.42 -6.21 -2.22
CA LEU A 41 -1.39 -7.24 -2.24
C LEU A 41 -0.14 -6.79 -1.49
N ALA A 42 0.30 -5.55 -1.72
CA ALA A 42 1.41 -4.94 -0.99
C ALA A 42 1.13 -4.92 0.52
N ALA A 43 -0.06 -4.49 0.95
CA ALA A 43 -0.47 -4.51 2.36
C ALA A 43 -0.52 -5.93 2.96
N GLY A 44 -0.68 -6.96 2.13
CA GLY A 44 -0.59 -8.37 2.53
C GLY A 44 0.81 -8.97 2.50
N GLY A 45 1.85 -8.17 2.18
CA GLY A 45 3.23 -8.66 2.03
C GLY A 45 3.45 -9.53 0.78
N ARG A 46 2.50 -9.57 -0.16
CA ARG A 46 2.53 -10.41 -1.36
C ARG A 46 3.25 -9.70 -2.50
N GLY A 47 4.56 -9.49 -2.33
CA GLY A 47 5.39 -8.67 -3.23
C GLY A 47 5.38 -9.12 -4.70
N ASP A 48 5.51 -10.42 -4.97
CA ASP A 48 5.51 -10.95 -6.33
C ASP A 48 4.16 -10.77 -7.03
N ASP A 49 3.06 -11.06 -6.31
CA ASP A 49 1.70 -10.84 -6.82
C ASP A 49 1.42 -9.36 -7.06
N ALA A 50 1.92 -8.48 -6.18
CA ALA A 50 1.85 -7.04 -6.37
C ALA A 50 2.60 -6.61 -7.64
N GLY A 51 3.77 -7.19 -7.89
CA GLY A 51 4.52 -6.99 -9.14
C GLY A 51 3.73 -7.43 -10.37
N HIS A 52 3.10 -8.61 -10.33
CA HIS A 52 2.23 -9.09 -11.40
C HIS A 52 1.04 -8.16 -11.66
N ALA A 53 0.34 -7.74 -10.60
CA ALA A 53 -0.77 -6.81 -10.73
C ALA A 53 -0.33 -5.50 -11.38
N LEU A 54 0.87 -5.01 -11.04
CA LEU A 54 1.42 -3.81 -11.66
C LEU A 54 1.72 -3.99 -13.16
N THR A 55 2.35 -5.10 -13.53
CA THR A 55 2.60 -5.43 -14.94
C THR A 55 1.30 -5.50 -15.73
N THR A 56 0.26 -6.11 -15.16
CA THR A 56 -1.07 -6.14 -15.81
C THR A 56 -1.64 -4.73 -15.96
N ALA A 57 -1.55 -3.87 -14.94
CA ALA A 57 -2.04 -2.50 -15.04
C ALA A 57 -1.37 -1.72 -16.18
N LEU A 58 -0.04 -1.84 -16.31
CA LEU A 58 0.73 -1.20 -17.37
C LEU A 58 0.31 -1.70 -18.76
N ASN A 59 0.21 -3.02 -18.94
CA ASN A 59 -0.19 -3.60 -20.22
C ASN A 59 -1.62 -3.19 -20.64
N GLU A 60 -2.55 -3.11 -19.68
CA GLU A 60 -3.94 -2.68 -19.93
C GLU A 60 -4.01 -1.18 -20.24
N LEU A 61 -3.12 -0.36 -19.66
CA LEU A 61 -3.04 1.07 -19.97
C LEU A 61 -2.44 1.30 -21.36
N ASP A 62 -1.34 0.61 -21.70
CA ASP A 62 -0.67 0.70 -23.01
C ASP A 62 -1.59 0.26 -24.17
N SER A 63 -2.50 -0.68 -23.89
CA SER A 63 -3.47 -1.18 -24.88
C SER A 63 -4.78 -0.41 -24.93
N ALA A 64 -5.00 0.56 -24.03
CA ALA A 64 -6.22 1.37 -24.03
C ALA A 64 -6.21 2.33 -25.23
N ALA A 65 -7.21 2.20 -26.10
CA ALA A 65 -7.30 2.96 -27.36
C ALA A 65 -7.55 4.47 -27.20
N GLU A 66 -7.87 4.94 -25.99
CA GLU A 66 -8.05 6.37 -25.67
C GLU A 66 -6.92 6.83 -24.75
N THR A 67 -5.87 7.38 -25.36
CA THR A 67 -4.78 8.04 -24.64
C THR A 67 -5.27 9.41 -24.20
N GLU A 68 -5.37 9.62 -22.89
CA GLU A 68 -5.32 10.92 -22.19
C GLU A 68 -6.09 12.09 -22.84
N ALA A 69 -7.36 12.28 -22.44
CA ALA A 69 -8.03 13.56 -22.62
C ALA A 69 -7.68 14.49 -21.43
N PRO A 70 -7.10 15.68 -21.65
CA PRO A 70 -6.81 16.64 -20.58
C PRO A 70 -8.07 17.01 -19.79
N GLY A 71 -8.00 16.97 -18.45
CA GLY A 71 -9.14 17.27 -17.56
C GLY A 71 -10.04 16.09 -17.22
N ARG A 72 -9.73 14.88 -17.69
CA ARG A 72 -10.37 13.65 -17.21
C ARG A 72 -9.85 13.36 -15.80
N PHE A 73 -10.73 13.40 -14.79
CA PHE A 73 -10.43 12.79 -13.50
C PHE A 73 -10.21 11.29 -13.75
N GLY A 74 -8.95 10.84 -13.79
CA GLY A 74 -8.64 9.42 -13.73
C GLY A 74 -7.37 8.98 -14.44
N PHE A 75 -6.55 8.28 -13.67
CA PHE A 75 -5.52 7.30 -14.04
C PHE A 75 -4.70 7.65 -15.27
N ASP A 76 -3.79 8.61 -15.05
CA ASP A 76 -2.70 8.98 -15.93
C ASP A 76 -1.37 8.35 -15.45
N SER A 77 -0.28 8.67 -16.15
CA SER A 77 1.07 8.22 -15.76
C SER A 77 1.46 8.66 -14.34
N ALA A 78 1.07 9.86 -13.92
CA ALA A 78 1.42 10.45 -12.63
C ALA A 78 0.73 9.69 -11.48
N GLU A 79 -0.55 9.36 -11.63
CA GLU A 79 -1.32 8.59 -10.65
C GLU A 79 -0.87 7.13 -10.59
N LEU A 80 -0.51 6.52 -11.72
CA LEU A 80 0.11 5.20 -11.73
C LEU A 80 1.46 5.20 -10.99
N ALA A 81 2.32 6.19 -11.25
CA ALA A 81 3.59 6.34 -10.56
C ALA A 81 3.41 6.53 -9.04
N LEU A 82 2.39 7.28 -8.62
CA LEU A 82 2.05 7.43 -7.20
C LEU A 82 1.72 6.08 -6.55
N HIS A 83 0.83 5.29 -7.13
CA HIS A 83 0.46 3.99 -6.56
C HIS A 83 1.58 2.95 -6.58
N GLN A 84 2.47 3.01 -7.58
CA GLN A 84 3.71 2.24 -7.57
C GLN A 84 4.56 2.62 -6.36
N ALA A 85 4.73 3.91 -6.10
CA ALA A 85 5.54 4.41 -5.00
C ALA A 85 4.97 3.99 -3.63
N GLU A 86 3.65 4.12 -3.43
CA GLU A 86 2.95 3.66 -2.22
C GLU A 86 3.13 2.16 -1.99
N ALA A 87 2.97 1.34 -3.04
CA ALA A 87 3.15 -0.11 -2.93
C ALA A 87 4.59 -0.48 -2.55
N TYR A 88 5.58 0.19 -3.15
CA TYR A 88 6.98 -0.01 -2.82
C TYR A 88 7.33 0.42 -1.40
N LEU A 89 6.74 1.50 -0.88
CA LEU A 89 6.90 1.87 0.53
C LEU A 89 6.42 0.75 1.45
N VAL A 90 5.21 0.22 1.21
CA VAL A 90 4.64 -0.85 2.03
C VAL A 90 5.50 -2.12 1.96
N LEU A 91 6.10 -2.40 0.81
CA LEU A 91 7.02 -3.54 0.61
C LEU A 91 8.45 -3.26 1.08
N SER A 92 8.71 -2.16 1.81
CA SER A 92 10.04 -1.76 2.29
C SER A 92 11.09 -1.57 1.19
N ARG A 93 10.66 -1.21 -0.03
CA ARG A 93 11.52 -0.93 -1.20
C ARG A 93 11.71 0.57 -1.36
N ALA A 94 12.33 1.20 -0.36
CA ALA A 94 12.42 2.67 -0.25
C ALA A 94 13.04 3.35 -1.48
N SER A 95 14.10 2.78 -2.07
CA SER A 95 14.74 3.33 -3.27
C SER A 95 13.80 3.35 -4.49
N ASP A 96 13.03 2.28 -4.69
CA ASP A 96 12.07 2.19 -5.78
C ASP A 96 10.88 3.12 -5.54
N ALA A 97 10.43 3.22 -4.28
CA ALA A 97 9.39 4.16 -3.89
C ALA A 97 9.80 5.60 -4.18
N ARG A 98 11.04 5.99 -3.83
CA ARG A 98 11.60 7.31 -4.10
C ARG A 98 11.55 7.65 -5.58
N ALA A 99 12.10 6.76 -6.42
CA ALA A 99 12.15 6.98 -7.87
C ALA A 99 10.75 7.15 -8.50
N ARG A 100 9.76 6.41 -8.01
CA ARG A 100 8.37 6.53 -8.52
C ARG A 100 7.64 7.75 -7.98
N ALA A 101 7.90 8.14 -6.74
CA ALA A 101 7.36 9.39 -6.19
C ALA A 101 7.91 10.61 -6.93
N GLU A 102 9.20 10.62 -7.27
CA GLU A 102 9.83 11.65 -8.10
C GLU A 102 9.17 11.75 -9.50
N ALA A 103 8.94 10.60 -10.14
CA ALA A 103 8.26 10.55 -11.44
C ALA A 103 6.79 11.04 -11.37
N SER A 104 6.07 10.72 -10.29
CA SER A 104 4.72 11.26 -10.09
C SER A 104 4.75 12.78 -9.91
N LEU A 105 5.73 13.31 -9.16
CA LEU A 105 5.87 14.74 -8.92
C LEU A 105 6.25 15.54 -10.17
N SER A 106 7.07 14.98 -11.08
CA SER A 106 7.44 15.67 -12.32
C SER A 106 6.24 15.94 -13.22
N ASP A 107 5.25 15.05 -13.15
CA ASP A 107 4.07 15.08 -14.03
C ASP A 107 2.86 15.74 -13.33
N CYS A 108 2.90 15.90 -12.01
CA CYS A 108 1.85 16.58 -11.25
C CYS A 108 1.96 18.11 -11.30
N ILE A 109 0.80 18.78 -11.40
CA ILE A 109 0.71 20.23 -11.15
C ILE A 109 0.88 20.48 -9.65
N SER A 110 1.83 21.35 -9.28
CA SER A 110 2.05 21.77 -7.89
C SER A 110 0.78 22.26 -7.20
N GLY A 111 0.58 21.85 -5.95
CA GLY A 111 -0.58 22.24 -5.13
C GLY A 111 -1.85 21.42 -5.37
N THR A 112 -1.82 20.45 -6.29
CA THR A 112 -2.92 19.48 -6.44
C THR A 112 -2.85 18.39 -5.35
N PRO A 113 -3.97 17.67 -5.09
CA PRO A 113 -3.96 16.53 -4.17
C PRO A 113 -2.96 15.44 -4.57
N GLY A 114 -2.80 15.16 -5.87
CA GLY A 114 -1.81 14.20 -6.37
C GLY A 114 -0.38 14.63 -6.06
N TRP A 115 -0.05 15.91 -6.28
CA TRP A 115 1.24 16.48 -5.90
C TRP A 115 1.52 16.37 -4.39
N ALA A 116 0.53 16.67 -3.55
CA ALA A 116 0.67 16.57 -2.11
C ALA A 116 0.89 15.11 -1.64
N ALA A 117 0.16 14.16 -2.23
CA ALA A 117 0.32 12.74 -1.94
C ALA A 117 1.71 12.23 -2.37
N ALA A 118 2.15 12.54 -3.59
CA ALA A 118 3.46 12.16 -4.07
C ALA A 118 4.60 12.78 -3.24
N SER A 119 4.45 14.04 -2.81
CA SER A 119 5.40 14.71 -1.91
C SER A 119 5.52 14.00 -0.56
N LEU A 120 4.38 13.56 0.00
CA LEU A 120 4.36 12.81 1.26
C LEU A 120 5.03 11.45 1.12
N VAL A 121 4.74 10.71 0.04
CA VAL A 121 5.35 9.42 -0.25
C VAL A 121 6.86 9.56 -0.44
N LEU A 122 7.32 10.61 -1.15
CA LEU A 122 8.75 10.90 -1.31
C LEU A 122 9.41 11.14 0.05
N ALA A 123 8.82 12.00 0.89
CA ALA A 123 9.35 12.27 2.22
C ALA A 123 9.41 11.01 3.11
N GLN A 124 8.43 10.11 3.00
CA GLN A 124 8.44 8.82 3.70
C GLN A 124 9.52 7.87 3.16
N ALA A 125 9.79 7.88 1.85
CA ALA A 125 10.82 7.07 1.22
C ALA A 125 12.24 7.51 1.62
N GLU A 126 12.45 8.81 1.81
CA GLU A 126 13.72 9.40 2.22
C GLU A 126 13.96 9.36 3.73
N ALA A 127 12.89 9.23 4.52
CA ALA A 127 13.00 9.15 5.96
C ALA A 127 13.84 7.93 6.39
N PRO A 128 14.76 8.08 7.35
CA PRO A 128 15.47 6.94 7.91
C PRO A 128 14.48 5.91 8.45
N GLN A 129 14.54 4.68 7.93
CA GLN A 129 13.71 3.58 8.41
C GLN A 129 14.10 3.30 9.86
N ARG A 130 13.31 3.80 10.82
CA ARG A 130 13.41 3.34 12.21
C ARG A 130 12.94 1.90 12.19
N SER A 131 13.88 0.97 12.32
CA SER A 131 13.56 -0.42 12.61
C SER A 131 12.66 -0.46 13.84
N ALA A 132 11.37 -0.64 13.64
CA ALA A 132 10.44 -0.93 14.71
C ALA A 132 10.74 -2.36 15.16
N HIS A 133 11.78 -2.53 15.96
CA HIS A 133 11.97 -3.74 16.75
C HIS A 133 10.95 -3.69 17.88
N THR A 134 9.67 -3.89 17.55
CA THR A 134 8.68 -4.24 18.56
C THR A 134 8.82 -5.73 18.83
N THR A 135 9.89 -6.11 19.52
CA THR A 135 9.81 -7.25 20.42
C THR A 135 8.78 -6.87 21.48
N CYS A 136 7.55 -7.36 21.32
CA CYS A 136 6.68 -7.61 22.47
C CYS A 136 7.29 -8.79 23.25
N SER A 137 8.44 -8.56 23.88
CA SER A 137 9.05 -9.49 24.82
C SER A 137 8.97 -8.86 26.20
N ASN A 138 8.40 -9.64 27.11
CA ASN A 138 8.28 -9.44 28.55
C ASN A 138 7.10 -8.57 29.02
N GLY A 139 6.04 -9.28 29.42
CA GLY A 139 5.27 -8.90 30.59
C GLY A 139 6.21 -8.75 31.79
N SER A 140 6.73 -7.53 31.96
CA SER A 140 7.39 -7.11 33.18
C SER A 140 6.33 -7.07 34.28
N ARG A 141 6.36 -8.09 35.13
CA ARG A 141 5.60 -8.12 36.39
C ARG A 141 6.02 -6.89 37.20
N PRO A 142 5.08 -6.04 37.68
CA PRO A 142 5.43 -4.90 38.51
C PRO A 142 6.10 -5.39 39.82
N PRO A 143 7.16 -4.72 40.30
CA PRO A 143 7.73 -4.99 41.62
C PRO A 143 6.71 -4.58 42.68
N GLY A 144 6.00 -5.55 43.26
CA GLY A 144 5.01 -5.29 44.31
C GLY A 144 4.03 -6.43 44.60
N SER A 145 3.90 -7.43 43.71
CA SER A 145 3.01 -8.57 43.99
C SER A 145 3.65 -9.51 45.02
N VAL A 146 3.24 -9.37 46.27
CA VAL A 146 3.47 -10.30 47.38
C VAL A 146 2.83 -11.65 47.02
N PRO A 147 3.54 -12.79 47.12
CA PRO A 147 2.92 -14.10 46.88
C PRO A 147 1.89 -14.42 47.97
N PRO A 148 0.78 -15.13 47.64
CA PRO A 148 -0.17 -15.56 48.65
C PRO A 148 0.49 -16.54 49.63
N ARG A 149 0.28 -16.30 50.94
CA ARG A 149 0.71 -17.18 52.02
C ARG A 149 0.08 -18.56 51.86
N ALA A 150 0.91 -19.60 51.91
CA ALA A 150 0.44 -20.99 52.00
C ALA A 150 -0.40 -21.18 53.28
N PRO A 151 -1.52 -21.93 53.22
CA PRO A 151 -2.28 -22.28 54.42
C PRO A 151 -1.43 -23.21 55.28
N GLY A 152 -1.10 -22.74 56.48
CA GLY A 152 -0.35 -23.50 57.47
C GLY A 152 -1.10 -24.75 57.92
N SER A 153 -0.35 -25.84 58.00
CA SER A 153 -0.69 -27.08 58.67
C SER A 153 -1.14 -26.77 60.11
N ARG A 154 -2.36 -27.18 60.46
CA ARG A 154 -2.71 -27.43 61.87
C ARG A 154 -2.58 -28.92 62.12
N THR A 155 -1.88 -29.20 63.21
CA THR A 155 -1.77 -30.46 63.96
C THR A 155 -3.06 -31.25 64.01
#